data_AF-A0A9B0UAK1-F1
#
_entry.id   AF-A0A9B0UAK1-F1
#
_cell.length_a   1.000
_cell.length_b   1.000
_cell.length_c   1.000
_cell.angle_alpha   90.00
_cell.angle_beta   90.00
_cell.angle_gamma   90.00
#
_symmetry.space_group_name_H-M   'P 1'
#
loop_
_entity.id
_entity.type
_entity.pdbx_description
1 polymer ?
#
loop_
_entity_poly.entity_id
_entity_poly.type
_entity_poly.pdbx_seq_one_letter_code
_entity_poly.pdbx_strand_id
1 'polypeptide(L)'
;MPKEKYEPPDPRRMYTIMSSEEAANGKKSHWAELEISGRVRSLSSSLWSLTHLTALYLSDNSLSRIPSDIAKLHNLVYLDLSSNKIRSLPAELGNMVSLRELHLNNNLLRVLPFELGKLFQLQTLGLKGNPLTQDILNLYQEPDGTRKLLNYLLDNLAVSTEQPPPRSWIMLQEPDRTRPTALFSVMCYNVLCDKYATRQLYGYCPSWALNWDYRKKAIIQEILSCNADIISLQEVETEQYYSFFMVELKERGYSGFFSPKSRARTMSEQERKHVDGCAIFFKTEKFTLVQKHTVEFNQLAMANSEGSEAMLNRVMTKDNIGVAVLLELRKELIEMSSGKPHLGTEKQLILVANAHMHWDPEYSDVKLVQTMMFLSEVKNIIDKASRNLKSNVVGEFGTIPLVLCADLNSLPDSGVVEYLSTGGVETNHKDFKELRYNESLTNFSCNGKNGTTNGRITHGFKLKSAYENGLMPYTNYTFDFKGIIDYIFCSKPQLNTLGILGPLDHHWLLENNISGCPHPLIPSDHFSLFAQLELLLPFLPQVNGIHLPGRR
;
A
#
# COMPACT_ATOMS: atom_id res chain seq x y z
N MET A 1 -64.24 2.45 21.28
CA MET A 1 -63.25 1.95 20.30
C MET A 1 -63.88 2.00 18.91
N PRO A 2 -63.48 2.92 18.02
CA PRO A 2 -63.85 2.78 16.62
C PRO A 2 -62.91 1.74 15.99
N LYS A 3 -63.51 0.65 15.50
CA LYS A 3 -62.84 -0.29 14.59
C LYS A 3 -62.50 0.49 13.32
N GLU A 4 -61.24 0.82 13.11
CA GLU A 4 -60.77 1.27 11.80
C GLU A 4 -61.08 0.15 10.81
N LYS A 5 -61.97 0.45 9.86
CA LYS A 5 -62.24 -0.42 8.72
C LYS A 5 -60.95 -0.57 7.94
N TYR A 6 -60.36 -1.76 7.96
CA TYR A 6 -59.32 -2.15 7.03
C TYR A 6 -59.94 -2.11 5.63
N GLU A 7 -59.71 -1.03 4.87
CA GLU A 7 -60.07 -0.99 3.45
C GLU A 7 -59.19 -2.00 2.71
N PRO A 8 -59.77 -2.90 1.90
CA PRO A 8 -58.99 -3.82 1.09
C PRO A 8 -58.13 -3.01 0.11
N PRO A 9 -56.89 -3.47 -0.20
CA PRO A 9 -55.99 -2.76 -1.09
C PRO A 9 -56.67 -2.51 -2.45
N ASP A 10 -56.76 -1.24 -2.86
CA ASP A 10 -57.33 -0.86 -4.15
C ASP A 10 -56.53 -1.55 -5.28
N PRO A 11 -57.13 -2.47 -6.06
CA PRO A 11 -56.44 -3.17 -7.13
C PRO A 11 -55.92 -2.22 -8.22
N ARG A 12 -56.39 -0.96 -8.28
CA ARG A 12 -55.83 0.09 -9.16
C ARG A 12 -54.50 0.67 -8.66
N ARG A 13 -54.05 0.32 -7.45
CA ARG A 13 -52.77 0.71 -6.86
C ARG A 13 -51.76 -0.44 -6.77
N MET A 14 -52.11 -1.61 -7.29
CA MET A 14 -51.18 -2.75 -7.38
C MET A 14 -50.46 -2.71 -8.73
N TYR A 15 -49.19 -2.30 -8.71
CA TYR A 15 -48.30 -2.38 -9.85
C TYR A 15 -47.46 -3.66 -9.74
N THR A 16 -47.64 -4.57 -10.69
CA THR A 16 -46.85 -5.79 -10.78
C THR A 16 -45.56 -5.49 -11.54
N ILE A 17 -44.46 -5.28 -10.80
CA ILE A 17 -43.13 -4.95 -11.33
C ILE A 17 -42.46 -6.18 -12.01
N MET A 18 -42.90 -7.39 -11.65
CA MET A 18 -42.42 -8.67 -12.18
C MET A 18 -43.55 -9.70 -12.07
N SER A 19 -43.82 -10.45 -13.14
CA SER A 19 -44.87 -11.47 -13.11
C SER A 19 -44.45 -12.69 -12.29
N SER A 20 -45.42 -13.44 -11.76
CA SER A 20 -45.15 -14.68 -11.00
C SER A 20 -44.38 -15.72 -11.83
N GLU A 21 -44.54 -15.70 -13.15
CA GLU A 21 -43.89 -16.60 -14.10
C GLU A 21 -42.41 -16.20 -14.34
N GLU A 22 -42.12 -14.90 -14.37
CA GLU A 22 -40.76 -14.37 -14.45
C GLU A 22 -39.96 -14.64 -13.16
N ALA A 23 -40.60 -14.48 -12.00
CA ALA A 23 -40.00 -14.82 -10.71
C ALA A 23 -39.72 -16.34 -10.59
N ALA A 24 -40.64 -17.19 -11.06
CA ALA A 24 -40.47 -18.64 -11.09
C ALA A 24 -39.32 -19.10 -12.01
N ASN A 25 -39.03 -18.32 -13.07
CA ASN A 25 -37.91 -18.56 -13.99
C ASN A 25 -36.58 -17.95 -13.52
N GLY A 26 -36.48 -17.50 -12.26
CA GLY A 26 -35.24 -16.99 -11.67
C GLY A 26 -34.84 -15.58 -12.11
N LYS A 27 -35.73 -14.86 -12.82
CA LYS A 27 -35.50 -13.47 -13.20
C LYS A 27 -35.52 -12.61 -11.93
N LYS A 28 -34.54 -11.72 -11.77
CA LYS A 28 -34.51 -10.75 -10.67
C LYS A 28 -34.75 -9.35 -11.24
N SER A 29 -35.75 -8.64 -10.73
CA SER A 29 -35.93 -7.23 -11.03
C SER A 29 -35.12 -6.44 -10.03
N HIS A 30 -34.23 -5.58 -10.54
CA HIS A 30 -33.46 -4.66 -9.73
C HIS A 30 -33.80 -3.26 -10.23
N TRP A 31 -34.80 -2.65 -9.61
CA TRP A 31 -35.03 -1.22 -9.77
C TRP A 31 -33.97 -0.49 -8.93
N ALA A 32 -33.27 0.46 -9.53
CA ALA A 32 -32.20 1.19 -8.86
C ALA A 32 -32.73 2.37 -8.03
N GLU A 33 -34.00 2.75 -8.27
CA GLU A 33 -34.59 3.97 -7.71
C GLU A 33 -35.95 3.66 -7.09
N LEU A 34 -36.24 4.34 -5.98
CA LEU A 34 -37.53 4.25 -5.32
C LEU A 34 -37.99 5.62 -4.84
N GLU A 35 -39.22 5.96 -5.19
CA GLU A 35 -39.92 7.13 -4.66
C GLU A 35 -41.08 6.67 -3.77
N ILE A 36 -41.18 7.28 -2.59
CA ILE A 36 -42.32 7.10 -1.68
C ILE A 36 -42.89 8.49 -1.39
N SER A 37 -44.15 8.70 -1.74
CA SER A 37 -44.87 9.96 -1.50
C SER A 37 -46.24 9.70 -0.89
N GLY A 38 -46.92 10.77 -0.43
CA GLY A 38 -48.29 10.67 0.10
C GLY A 38 -48.42 10.86 1.61
N ARG A 39 -47.62 11.75 2.22
CA ARG A 39 -47.68 12.11 3.66
C ARG A 39 -47.35 10.95 4.60
N VAL A 40 -46.43 10.09 4.18
CA VAL A 40 -45.98 8.93 4.95
C VAL A 40 -45.36 9.38 6.27
N ARG A 41 -45.71 8.72 7.38
CA ARG A 41 -45.19 9.02 8.72
C ARG A 41 -44.16 8.01 9.22
N SER A 42 -44.15 6.81 8.65
CA SER A 42 -43.30 5.70 9.03
C SER A 42 -42.96 4.86 7.80
N LEU A 43 -41.72 4.38 7.74
CA LEU A 43 -41.23 3.49 6.70
C LEU A 43 -41.11 2.07 7.27
N SER A 44 -41.43 1.07 6.46
CA SER A 44 -41.25 -0.34 6.83
C SER A 44 -39.76 -0.67 6.96
N SER A 45 -39.39 -1.53 7.92
CA SER A 45 -38.01 -2.00 8.07
C SER A 45 -37.51 -2.78 6.85
N SER A 46 -38.41 -3.36 6.05
CA SER A 46 -38.07 -4.04 4.80
C SER A 46 -37.50 -3.11 3.73
N LEU A 47 -37.66 -1.79 3.87
CA LEU A 47 -37.02 -0.82 2.96
C LEU A 47 -35.50 -0.93 3.05
N TRP A 48 -34.97 -1.14 4.24
CA TRP A 48 -33.53 -1.10 4.52
C TRP A 48 -32.78 -2.36 4.06
N SER A 49 -33.50 -3.41 3.62
CA SER A 49 -32.89 -4.59 3.00
C SER A 49 -32.70 -4.44 1.48
N LEU A 50 -33.14 -3.33 0.89
CA LEU A 50 -33.07 -3.08 -0.55
C LEU A 50 -31.72 -2.47 -0.93
N THR A 51 -30.63 -3.16 -0.58
CA THR A 51 -29.24 -2.67 -0.71
C THR A 51 -28.79 -2.38 -2.14
N HIS A 52 -29.56 -2.80 -3.14
CA HIS A 52 -29.31 -2.53 -4.56
C HIS A 52 -29.75 -1.11 -5.00
N LEU A 53 -30.46 -0.38 -4.14
CA LEU A 53 -30.89 0.99 -4.39
C LEU A 53 -29.69 1.94 -4.55
N THR A 54 -29.75 2.77 -5.59
CA THR A 54 -28.83 3.88 -5.85
C THR A 54 -29.50 5.24 -5.66
N ALA A 55 -30.83 5.34 -5.78
CA ALA A 55 -31.58 6.54 -5.45
C ALA A 55 -32.82 6.26 -4.57
N LEU A 56 -33.01 7.08 -3.54
CA LEU A 56 -34.17 7.01 -2.66
C LEU A 56 -34.79 8.40 -2.46
N TYR A 57 -36.01 8.56 -2.96
CA TYR A 57 -36.79 9.81 -2.88
C TYR A 57 -37.90 9.65 -1.84
N LEU A 58 -37.81 10.44 -0.78
CA LEU A 58 -38.75 10.46 0.36
C LEU A 58 -39.26 11.87 0.64
N SER A 59 -39.13 12.78 -0.33
CA SER A 59 -39.56 14.17 -0.20
C SER A 59 -41.07 14.31 0.03
N ASP A 60 -41.48 15.44 0.61
CA ASP A 60 -42.89 15.83 0.80
C ASP A 60 -43.73 14.80 1.58
N ASN A 61 -43.13 14.20 2.60
CA ASN A 61 -43.77 13.29 3.53
C ASN A 61 -43.97 13.92 4.92
N SER A 62 -44.26 13.10 5.92
CA SER A 62 -44.43 13.50 7.32
C SER A 62 -43.50 12.71 8.25
N LEU A 63 -42.32 12.33 7.74
CA LEU A 63 -41.31 11.60 8.49
C LEU A 63 -40.76 12.50 9.59
N SER A 64 -40.80 12.01 10.83
CA SER A 64 -40.27 12.72 12.00
C SER A 64 -38.83 12.32 12.34
N ARG A 65 -38.40 11.16 11.84
CA ARG A 65 -37.07 10.56 12.03
C ARG A 65 -36.75 9.61 10.89
N ILE A 66 -35.47 9.33 10.70
CA ILE A 66 -34.95 8.24 9.87
C ILE A 66 -34.17 7.29 10.78
N PRO A 67 -34.42 5.97 10.73
CA PRO A 67 -33.69 5.00 11.55
C PRO A 67 -32.24 4.84 11.08
N SER A 68 -31.34 4.41 11.97
CA SER A 68 -29.94 4.11 11.65
C SER A 68 -29.79 3.02 10.59
N ASP A 69 -30.78 2.14 10.45
CA ASP A 69 -30.84 1.11 9.41
C ASP A 69 -30.71 1.66 7.97
N ILE A 70 -30.95 2.96 7.73
CA ILE A 70 -30.70 3.57 6.41
C ILE A 70 -29.27 3.35 5.93
N ALA A 71 -28.30 3.26 6.84
CA ALA A 71 -26.89 3.01 6.54
C ALA A 71 -26.63 1.65 5.87
N LYS A 72 -27.58 0.71 5.94
CA LYS A 72 -27.51 -0.57 5.23
C LYS A 72 -27.58 -0.39 3.70
N LEU A 73 -28.16 0.71 3.23
CA LEU A 73 -28.27 1.08 1.82
C LEU A 73 -26.95 1.71 1.31
N HIS A 74 -25.84 1.00 1.48
CA HIS A 74 -24.47 1.46 1.19
C HIS A 74 -24.18 1.82 -0.28
N ASN A 75 -25.06 1.42 -1.21
CA ASN A 75 -24.96 1.75 -2.63
C ASN A 75 -25.75 3.02 -3.02
N LEU A 76 -26.43 3.68 -2.07
CA LEU A 76 -27.14 4.92 -2.35
C LEU A 76 -26.16 6.02 -2.74
N VAL A 77 -26.47 6.65 -3.87
CA VAL A 77 -25.79 7.82 -4.44
C VAL A 77 -26.62 9.07 -4.23
N TYR A 78 -27.95 8.94 -4.31
CA TYR A 78 -28.92 10.03 -4.16
C TYR A 78 -29.92 9.72 -3.03
N LEU A 79 -30.06 10.64 -2.09
CA LEU A 79 -31.04 10.55 -1.00
C LEU A 79 -31.75 11.90 -0.82
N ASP A 80 -33.06 11.92 -1.07
CA ASP A 80 -33.89 13.09 -0.82
C ASP A 80 -34.88 12.86 0.33
N LEU A 81 -34.70 13.65 1.38
CA LEU A 81 -35.48 13.69 2.61
C LEU A 81 -36.11 15.07 2.82
N SER A 82 -36.15 15.92 1.80
CA SER A 82 -36.64 17.30 1.88
C SER A 82 -38.13 17.37 2.25
N SER A 83 -38.56 18.50 2.81
CA SER A 83 -39.96 18.78 3.15
C SER A 83 -40.59 17.72 4.05
N ASN A 84 -39.86 17.31 5.09
CA ASN A 84 -40.32 16.38 6.13
C ASN A 84 -40.36 17.10 7.49
N LYS A 85 -40.46 16.34 8.59
CA LYS A 85 -40.48 16.85 9.97
C LYS A 85 -39.29 16.32 10.78
N ILE A 86 -38.18 16.02 10.11
CA ILE A 86 -37.00 15.38 10.70
C ILE A 86 -36.32 16.38 11.64
N ARG A 87 -36.09 15.97 12.89
CA ARG A 87 -35.45 16.81 13.93
C ARG A 87 -33.97 16.52 14.13
N SER A 88 -33.55 15.30 13.80
CA SER A 88 -32.18 14.82 13.93
C SER A 88 -31.91 13.72 12.90
N LEU A 89 -30.65 13.57 12.52
CA LEU A 89 -30.18 12.49 11.65
C LEU A 89 -29.46 11.43 12.50
N PRO A 90 -29.53 10.14 12.12
CA PRO A 90 -28.70 9.11 12.73
C PRO A 90 -27.23 9.33 12.39
N ALA A 91 -26.32 9.04 13.32
CA ALA A 91 -24.87 9.14 13.12
C ALA A 91 -24.38 8.20 12.00
N GLU A 92 -25.03 7.05 11.87
CA GLU A 92 -24.74 6.01 10.89
C GLU A 92 -24.95 6.46 9.44
N LEU A 93 -25.67 7.58 9.22
CA LEU A 93 -25.76 8.20 7.89
C LEU A 93 -24.37 8.58 7.36
N GLY A 94 -23.40 8.88 8.24
CA GLY A 94 -22.01 9.12 7.88
C GLY A 94 -21.28 7.91 7.28
N ASN A 95 -21.79 6.69 7.47
CA ASN A 95 -21.18 5.48 6.90
C ASN A 95 -21.58 5.26 5.43
N MET A 96 -22.52 6.05 4.89
CA MET A 96 -22.99 5.94 3.51
C MET A 96 -22.08 6.72 2.53
N VAL A 97 -20.79 6.38 2.54
CA VAL A 97 -19.71 7.11 1.83
C VAL A 97 -19.88 7.21 0.31
N SER A 98 -20.74 6.38 -0.29
CA SER A 98 -21.11 6.43 -1.71
C SER A 98 -22.05 7.61 -2.07
N LEU A 99 -22.66 8.27 -1.08
CA LEU A 99 -23.59 9.37 -1.30
C LEU A 99 -22.90 10.55 -1.98
N ARG A 100 -23.52 11.04 -3.05
CA ARG A 100 -23.12 12.25 -3.79
C ARG A 100 -24.11 13.39 -3.58
N GLU A 101 -25.38 13.07 -3.38
CA GLU A 101 -26.45 14.04 -3.19
C GLU A 101 -27.30 13.68 -1.98
N LEU A 102 -27.37 14.59 -1.02
CA LEU A 102 -28.15 14.47 0.20
C LEU A 102 -29.01 15.72 0.38
N HIS A 103 -30.31 15.59 0.14
CA HIS A 103 -31.26 16.69 0.27
C HIS A 103 -32.05 16.58 1.57
N LEU A 104 -31.94 17.60 2.41
CA LEU A 104 -32.55 17.69 3.73
C LEU A 104 -33.33 19.01 3.92
N ASN A 105 -33.65 19.70 2.82
CA ASN A 105 -34.27 21.02 2.86
C ASN A 105 -35.61 20.98 3.60
N ASN A 106 -36.01 22.10 4.22
CA ASN A 106 -37.31 22.28 4.86
C ASN A 106 -37.65 21.16 5.87
N ASN A 107 -36.71 20.86 6.76
CA ASN A 107 -36.90 19.98 7.91
C ASN A 107 -36.80 20.79 9.22
N LEU A 108 -36.70 20.10 10.36
CA LEU A 108 -36.59 20.68 11.70
C LEU A 108 -35.23 20.41 12.34
N LEU A 109 -34.18 20.23 11.53
CA LEU A 109 -32.83 19.95 11.99
C LEU A 109 -32.25 21.16 12.73
N ARG A 110 -31.85 20.96 13.99
CA ARG A 110 -31.17 21.99 14.80
C ARG A 110 -29.65 21.78 14.87
N VAL A 111 -29.23 20.54 14.73
CA VAL A 111 -27.83 20.10 14.77
C VAL A 111 -27.62 19.03 13.70
N LEU A 112 -26.37 18.88 13.27
CA LEU A 112 -25.91 17.83 12.37
C LEU A 112 -24.97 16.90 13.14
N PRO A 113 -25.06 15.57 12.97
CA PRO A 113 -24.06 14.66 13.53
C PRO A 113 -22.70 14.88 12.87
N PHE A 114 -21.63 14.85 13.66
CA PHE A 114 -20.25 15.05 13.16
C PHE A 114 -19.84 13.95 12.16
N GLU A 115 -20.45 12.77 12.27
CA GLU A 115 -20.24 11.64 11.36
C GLU A 115 -20.60 11.95 9.92
N LEU A 116 -21.46 12.95 9.64
CA LEU A 116 -21.69 13.41 8.26
C LEU A 116 -20.40 13.87 7.58
N GLY A 117 -19.41 14.34 8.34
CA GLY A 117 -18.10 14.71 7.78
C GLY A 117 -17.38 13.55 7.08
N LYS A 118 -17.74 12.29 7.37
CA LYS A 118 -17.22 11.11 6.67
C LYS A 118 -17.73 10.98 5.22
N LEU A 119 -18.75 11.73 4.82
CA LEU A 119 -19.30 11.72 3.45
C LEU A 119 -18.43 12.53 2.48
N PHE A 120 -17.16 12.17 2.35
CA PHE A 120 -16.17 12.93 1.58
C PHE A 120 -16.42 12.96 0.06
N GLN A 121 -17.28 12.06 -0.46
CA GLN A 121 -17.72 12.05 -1.86
C GLN A 121 -18.96 12.94 -2.12
N LEU A 122 -19.57 13.51 -1.07
CA LEU A 122 -20.79 14.30 -1.18
C LEU A 122 -20.54 15.62 -1.90
N GLN A 123 -21.27 15.83 -2.99
CA GLN A 123 -21.16 17.01 -3.86
C GLN A 123 -22.24 18.03 -3.51
N THR A 124 -23.46 17.55 -3.27
CA THR A 124 -24.62 18.38 -2.96
C THR A 124 -25.18 18.00 -1.61
N LEU A 125 -25.21 18.98 -0.69
CA LEU A 125 -25.87 18.87 0.60
C LEU A 125 -26.93 19.96 0.67
N GLY A 126 -28.21 19.62 0.77
CA GLY A 126 -29.31 20.59 0.85
C GLY A 126 -29.78 20.81 2.28
N LEU A 127 -29.51 21.96 2.88
CA LEU A 127 -29.87 22.25 4.29
C LEU A 127 -30.84 23.43 4.47
N LYS A 128 -31.27 24.07 3.39
CA LYS A 128 -32.09 25.29 3.44
C LYS A 128 -33.42 25.04 4.16
N GLY A 129 -33.87 26.00 4.97
CA GLY A 129 -35.16 25.90 5.67
C GLY A 129 -35.13 25.04 6.94
N ASN A 130 -33.94 24.69 7.44
CA ASN A 130 -33.77 24.06 8.76
C ASN A 130 -33.39 25.10 9.83
N PRO A 131 -33.84 24.94 11.09
CA PRO A 131 -33.46 25.80 12.21
C PRO A 131 -32.06 25.46 12.78
N LEU A 132 -31.04 25.40 11.91
CA LEU A 132 -29.64 25.16 12.28
C LEU A 132 -29.03 26.39 12.99
N THR A 133 -27.96 26.17 13.74
CA THR A 133 -27.21 27.25 14.40
C THR A 133 -26.55 28.17 13.36
N GLN A 134 -26.37 29.44 13.72
CA GLN A 134 -25.82 30.44 12.82
C GLN A 134 -24.39 30.08 12.34
N ASP A 135 -23.57 29.46 13.19
CA ASP A 135 -22.20 29.07 12.83
C ASP A 135 -22.17 28.03 11.68
N ILE A 136 -23.05 27.03 11.74
CA ILE A 136 -23.18 26.01 10.68
C ILE A 136 -23.71 26.65 9.40
N LEU A 137 -24.70 27.55 9.52
CA LEU A 137 -25.27 28.26 8.38
C LEU A 137 -24.24 29.17 7.71
N ASN A 138 -23.40 29.86 8.48
CA ASN A 138 -22.33 30.71 7.97
C ASN A 138 -21.34 29.88 7.16
N LEU A 139 -20.84 28.76 7.72
CA LEU A 139 -19.93 27.85 7.00
C LEU A 139 -20.55 27.31 5.71
N TYR A 140 -21.83 26.93 5.75
CA TYR A 140 -22.55 26.39 4.60
C TYR A 140 -22.83 27.43 3.50
N GLN A 141 -22.96 28.71 3.85
CA GLN A 141 -23.21 29.80 2.89
C GLN A 141 -21.95 30.30 2.18
N GLU A 142 -20.76 29.92 2.64
CA GLU A 142 -19.51 30.24 1.96
C GLU A 142 -19.39 29.55 0.58
N PRO A 143 -18.51 30.05 -0.32
CA PRO A 143 -18.13 29.30 -1.50
C PRO A 143 -17.57 27.93 -1.12
N ASP A 144 -18.05 26.88 -1.79
CA ASP A 144 -17.78 25.46 -1.46
C ASP A 144 -18.24 25.06 -0.04
N GLY A 145 -19.32 25.68 0.45
CA GLY A 145 -19.83 25.53 1.80
C GLY A 145 -20.20 24.09 2.18
N THR A 146 -20.63 23.25 1.23
CA THR A 146 -20.80 21.81 1.45
C THR A 146 -19.49 21.17 1.92
N ARG A 147 -18.40 21.32 1.16
CA ARG A 147 -17.12 20.71 1.52
C ARG A 147 -16.55 21.31 2.80
N LYS A 148 -16.63 22.63 2.99
CA LYS A 148 -16.16 23.28 4.21
C LYS A 148 -16.89 22.77 5.45
N LEU A 149 -18.21 22.63 5.37
CA LEU A 149 -19.00 22.08 6.46
C LEU A 149 -18.64 20.63 6.75
N LEU A 150 -18.52 19.78 5.72
CA LEU A 150 -18.13 18.38 5.90
C LEU A 150 -16.73 18.25 6.51
N ASN A 151 -15.78 19.08 6.07
CA ASN A 151 -14.43 19.13 6.64
C ASN A 151 -14.45 19.55 8.11
N TYR A 152 -15.22 20.60 8.44
CA TYR A 152 -15.41 21.02 9.81
C TYR A 152 -15.99 19.89 10.67
N LEU A 153 -17.01 19.19 10.16
CA LEU A 153 -17.62 18.08 10.90
C LEU A 153 -16.63 16.93 11.10
N LEU A 154 -15.84 16.57 10.07
CA LEU A 154 -14.86 15.48 10.16
C LEU A 154 -13.70 15.84 11.09
N ASP A 155 -13.20 17.08 11.03
CA ASP A 155 -12.06 17.53 11.83
C ASP A 155 -12.42 17.62 13.33
N ASN A 156 -13.71 17.78 13.65
CA ASN A 156 -14.24 17.80 15.02
C ASN A 156 -14.92 16.49 15.45
N LEU A 157 -14.87 15.44 14.61
CA LEU A 157 -15.41 14.14 14.96
C LEU A 157 -14.57 13.50 16.08
N ALA A 158 -15.23 13.07 17.15
CA ALA A 158 -14.58 12.35 18.24
C ALA A 158 -13.97 11.05 17.71
N VAL A 159 -12.68 10.86 17.98
CA VAL A 159 -11.93 9.69 17.53
C VAL A 159 -12.12 8.58 18.56
N SER A 160 -12.35 7.36 18.10
CA SER A 160 -12.33 6.19 18.99
C SER A 160 -10.98 6.09 19.70
N THR A 161 -11.01 5.89 21.02
CA THR A 161 -9.79 5.66 21.81
C THR A 161 -9.28 4.22 21.70
N GLU A 162 -10.05 3.33 21.06
CA GLU A 162 -9.68 1.94 20.89
C GLU A 162 -8.49 1.84 19.95
N GLN A 163 -7.37 1.35 20.48
CA GLN A 163 -6.15 1.18 19.71
C GLN A 163 -6.29 -0.04 18.77
N PRO A 164 -5.63 -0.02 17.60
CA PRO A 164 -5.57 -1.20 16.75
C PRO A 164 -4.94 -2.37 17.50
N PRO A 165 -5.46 -3.60 17.35
CA PRO A 165 -4.83 -4.77 17.93
C PRO A 165 -3.42 -4.95 17.34
N PRO A 166 -2.46 -5.46 18.13
CA PRO A 166 -1.13 -5.74 17.62
C PRO A 166 -1.20 -6.79 16.51
N ARG A 167 -0.42 -6.60 15.46
CA ARG A 167 -0.35 -7.53 14.33
C ARG A 167 0.28 -8.85 14.75
N SER A 168 -0.28 -9.96 14.29
CA SER A 168 0.15 -11.30 14.67
C SER A 168 1.42 -11.73 13.92
N TRP A 169 2.37 -12.31 14.63
CA TRP A 169 3.53 -13.00 14.03
C TRP A 169 3.10 -14.32 13.41
N ILE A 170 3.53 -14.59 12.17
CA ILE A 170 3.27 -15.85 11.47
C ILE A 170 4.61 -16.56 11.27
N MET A 171 4.79 -17.70 11.94
CA MET A 171 5.94 -18.58 11.73
C MET A 171 5.72 -19.42 10.46
N LEU A 172 6.68 -19.40 9.54
CA LEU A 172 6.64 -20.14 8.28
C LEU A 172 7.51 -21.40 8.34
N GLN A 173 8.69 -21.30 8.94
CA GLN A 173 9.61 -22.42 9.11
C GLN A 173 10.60 -22.17 10.26
N GLU A 174 11.09 -23.26 10.84
CA GLU A 174 12.16 -23.21 11.84
C GLU A 174 13.53 -22.94 11.20
N PRO A 175 14.47 -22.32 11.92
CA PRO A 175 15.85 -22.15 11.47
C PRO A 175 16.54 -23.48 11.17
N ASP A 176 17.37 -23.50 10.13
CA ASP A 176 18.25 -24.62 9.82
C ASP A 176 19.42 -24.67 10.82
N ARG A 177 19.42 -25.72 11.65
CA ARG A 177 20.46 -25.94 12.67
C ARG A 177 21.63 -26.80 12.18
N THR A 178 21.59 -27.28 10.94
CA THR A 178 22.58 -28.22 10.39
C THR A 178 23.82 -27.52 9.81
N ARG A 179 23.74 -26.21 9.55
CA ARG A 179 24.82 -25.40 8.99
C ARG A 179 24.94 -24.06 9.73
N PRO A 180 26.07 -23.34 9.62
CA PRO A 180 26.17 -21.99 10.17
C PRO A 180 25.20 -21.05 9.44
N THR A 181 24.45 -20.26 10.22
CA THR A 181 23.47 -19.32 9.69
C THR A 181 23.57 -17.96 10.38
N ALA A 182 22.96 -16.96 9.75
CA ALA A 182 22.88 -15.60 10.27
C ALA A 182 21.43 -15.13 10.23
N LEU A 183 20.89 -14.74 11.40
CA LEU A 183 19.49 -14.32 11.55
C LEU A 183 19.37 -12.80 11.58
N PHE A 184 18.52 -12.24 10.71
CA PHE A 184 18.25 -10.82 10.72
C PHE A 184 16.84 -10.51 10.22
N SER A 185 16.29 -9.37 10.62
CA SER A 185 14.97 -8.92 10.18
C SER A 185 15.03 -7.77 9.17
N VAL A 186 14.04 -7.72 8.29
CA VAL A 186 13.90 -6.71 7.24
C VAL A 186 12.49 -6.11 7.29
N MET A 187 12.42 -4.78 7.30
CA MET A 187 11.18 -4.01 7.15
C MET A 187 11.14 -3.33 5.79
N CYS A 188 9.97 -3.30 5.15
CA CYS A 188 9.68 -2.50 3.95
C CYS A 188 8.42 -1.67 4.21
N TYR A 189 8.49 -0.35 4.04
CA TYR A 189 7.37 0.52 4.40
C TYR A 189 7.35 1.84 3.61
N ASN A 190 6.27 2.06 2.85
CA ASN A 190 5.95 3.35 2.28
C ASN A 190 5.26 4.22 3.36
N VAL A 191 5.87 5.35 3.72
CA VAL A 191 5.44 6.17 4.87
C VAL A 191 4.42 7.25 4.52
N LEU A 192 4.05 7.38 3.24
CA LEU A 192 3.20 8.45 2.70
C LEU A 192 3.77 9.84 3.00
N CYS A 193 4.47 10.44 2.04
CA CYS A 193 5.06 11.78 2.22
C CYS A 193 3.98 12.86 2.43
N ASP A 194 4.36 13.97 3.08
CA ASP A 194 3.42 15.05 3.40
C ASP A 194 2.83 15.67 2.12
N LYS A 195 3.65 15.78 1.07
CA LYS A 195 3.21 16.27 -0.23
C LYS A 195 2.01 15.53 -0.82
N TYR A 196 1.88 14.22 -0.59
CA TYR A 196 0.78 13.41 -1.14
C TYR A 196 -0.37 13.20 -0.14
N ALA A 197 -0.15 13.43 1.17
CA ALA A 197 -1.16 13.32 2.23
C ALA A 197 -2.21 14.45 2.21
N THR A 198 -2.96 14.56 1.11
CA THR A 198 -3.91 15.66 0.86
C THR A 198 -5.36 15.22 1.06
N ARG A 199 -6.26 16.19 1.35
CA ARG A 199 -7.71 15.93 1.45
C ARG A 199 -8.36 15.55 0.13
N GLN A 200 -7.71 15.86 -1.00
CA GLN A 200 -8.19 15.45 -2.32
C GLN A 200 -8.07 13.93 -2.50
N LEU A 201 -6.97 13.34 -2.03
CA LEU A 201 -6.74 11.88 -2.10
C LEU A 201 -7.37 11.14 -0.91
N TYR A 202 -7.27 11.72 0.29
CA TYR A 202 -7.67 11.10 1.55
C TYR A 202 -8.80 11.88 2.22
N GLY A 203 -9.86 12.18 1.48
CA GLY A 203 -10.97 13.02 1.95
C GLY A 203 -11.70 12.46 3.18
N TYR A 204 -11.62 11.14 3.40
CA TYR A 204 -12.13 10.43 4.58
C TYR A 204 -11.28 10.60 5.85
N CYS A 205 -10.07 11.16 5.75
CA CYS A 205 -9.19 11.35 6.88
C CYS A 205 -9.24 12.81 7.37
N PRO A 206 -9.41 13.06 8.69
CA PRO A 206 -9.37 14.41 9.25
C PRO A 206 -8.06 15.15 8.93
N SER A 207 -8.12 16.46 8.75
CA SER A 207 -6.97 17.30 8.38
C SER A 207 -5.83 17.20 9.41
N TRP A 208 -6.17 17.18 10.69
CA TRP A 208 -5.19 17.08 11.77
C TRP A 208 -4.51 15.71 11.82
N ALA A 209 -5.18 14.65 11.34
CA ALA A 209 -4.63 13.30 11.26
C ALA A 209 -3.76 13.12 10.01
N LEU A 210 -4.01 13.87 8.93
CA LEU A 210 -3.15 13.93 7.74
C LEU A 210 -1.87 14.74 7.96
N ASN A 211 -1.91 15.72 8.85
CA ASN A 211 -0.79 16.60 9.14
C ASN A 211 0.48 15.80 9.49
N TRP A 212 1.60 16.14 8.86
CA TRP A 212 2.88 15.47 9.08
C TRP A 212 3.33 15.41 10.54
N ASP A 213 3.17 16.49 11.32
CA ASP A 213 3.60 16.52 12.72
C ASP A 213 2.81 15.56 13.60
N TYR A 214 1.58 15.22 13.18
CA TYR A 214 0.80 14.16 13.80
C TYR A 214 1.27 12.78 13.31
N ARG A 215 1.28 12.54 11.99
CA ARG A 215 1.58 11.21 11.41
C ARG A 215 2.97 10.72 11.73
N LYS A 216 3.98 11.59 11.67
CA LYS A 216 5.39 11.23 11.86
C LYS A 216 5.65 10.54 13.20
N LYS A 217 4.89 10.90 14.24
CA LYS A 217 4.97 10.28 15.58
C LYS A 217 4.55 8.81 15.55
N ALA A 218 3.45 8.49 14.88
CA ALA A 218 2.99 7.11 14.75
C ALA A 218 3.85 6.32 13.75
N ILE A 219 4.32 6.96 12.67
CA ILE A 219 5.26 6.33 11.70
C ILE A 219 6.53 5.86 12.40
N ILE A 220 7.17 6.72 13.20
CA ILE A 220 8.39 6.31 13.91
C ILE A 220 8.09 5.27 14.99
N GLN A 221 6.94 5.32 15.66
CA GLN A 221 6.54 4.27 16.60
C GLN A 221 6.39 2.91 15.93
N GLU A 222 5.79 2.83 14.74
CA GLU A 222 5.68 1.60 13.94
C GLU A 222 7.07 1.05 13.56
N ILE A 223 7.97 1.93 13.11
CA ILE A 223 9.34 1.53 12.74
C ILE A 223 10.10 0.99 13.97
N LEU A 224 9.98 1.69 15.11
CA LEU A 224 10.69 1.34 16.34
C LEU A 224 10.09 0.12 17.06
N SER A 225 8.78 -0.14 16.93
CA SER A 225 8.12 -1.32 17.49
C SER A 225 8.55 -2.59 16.75
N CYS A 226 8.70 -2.52 15.42
CA CYS A 226 9.23 -3.61 14.60
C CYS A 226 10.68 -3.95 14.94
N ASN A 227 11.50 -2.93 15.28
CA ASN A 227 12.93 -3.08 15.63
C ASN A 227 13.73 -3.89 14.59
N ALA A 228 13.42 -3.69 13.30
CA ALA A 228 14.02 -4.45 12.19
C ALA A 228 15.52 -4.19 12.07
N ASP A 229 16.32 -5.19 11.72
CA ASP A 229 17.77 -4.99 11.57
C ASP A 229 18.13 -4.19 10.31
N ILE A 230 17.31 -4.31 9.27
CA ILE A 230 17.34 -3.53 8.03
C ILE A 230 15.96 -2.92 7.80
N ILE A 231 15.89 -1.64 7.47
CA ILE A 231 14.64 -0.91 7.20
C ILE A 231 14.75 -0.25 5.83
N SER A 232 13.84 -0.58 4.92
CA SER A 232 13.70 0.04 3.61
C SER A 232 12.45 0.90 3.60
N LEU A 233 12.61 2.21 3.43
CA LEU A 233 11.49 3.17 3.38
C LEU A 233 11.33 3.78 2.00
N GLN A 234 10.09 3.94 1.56
CA GLN A 234 9.71 4.74 0.38
C GLN A 234 8.98 6.01 0.83
N GLU A 235 8.90 7.00 -0.06
CA GLU A 235 8.28 8.30 0.22
C GLU A 235 8.89 9.07 1.40
N VAL A 236 10.20 8.94 1.57
CA VAL A 236 10.93 9.73 2.57
C VAL A 236 11.28 11.08 1.98
N GLU A 237 10.70 12.17 2.51
CA GLU A 237 11.09 13.54 2.12
C GLU A 237 12.53 13.87 2.50
N THR A 238 13.22 14.61 1.64
CA THR A 238 14.64 14.95 1.80
C THR A 238 14.95 15.59 3.15
N GLU A 239 14.21 16.63 3.55
CA GLU A 239 14.45 17.28 4.84
C GLU A 239 14.12 16.37 6.03
N GLN A 240 13.08 15.53 5.90
CA GLN A 240 12.65 14.61 6.96
C GLN A 240 13.64 13.46 7.16
N TYR A 241 14.33 13.01 6.11
CA TYR A 241 15.42 12.05 6.26
C TYR A 241 16.50 12.56 7.22
N TYR A 242 16.98 13.79 6.99
CA TYR A 242 18.10 14.34 7.76
C TYR A 242 17.70 14.86 9.14
N SER A 243 16.53 15.49 9.25
CA SER A 243 16.11 16.17 10.48
C SER A 243 15.29 15.28 11.42
N PHE A 244 14.72 14.18 10.93
CA PHE A 244 13.83 13.32 11.70
C PHE A 244 14.28 11.86 11.67
N PHE A 245 14.11 11.15 10.55
CA PHE A 245 14.35 9.69 10.50
C PHE A 245 15.77 9.30 10.90
N MET A 246 16.79 9.97 10.36
CA MET A 246 18.18 9.65 10.70
C MET A 246 18.52 10.06 12.14
N VAL A 247 17.89 11.09 12.70
CA VAL A 247 18.11 11.50 14.10
C VAL A 247 17.58 10.42 15.03
N GLU A 248 16.30 10.07 14.90
CA GLU A 248 15.62 9.07 15.73
C GLU A 248 16.25 7.68 15.62
N LEU A 249 16.58 7.24 14.39
CA LEU A 249 17.15 5.91 14.18
C LEU A 249 18.62 5.83 14.59
N LYS A 250 19.39 6.91 14.54
CA LYS A 250 20.79 6.90 15.00
C LYS A 250 20.89 6.63 16.50
N GLU A 251 19.96 7.16 17.30
CA GLU A 251 19.87 6.87 18.73
C GLU A 251 19.63 5.38 19.03
N ARG A 252 19.05 4.66 18.07
CA ARG A 252 18.80 3.21 18.12
C ARG A 252 19.89 2.38 17.43
N GLY A 253 21.05 2.96 17.13
CA GLY A 253 22.20 2.25 16.58
C GLY A 253 22.18 2.04 15.06
N TYR A 254 21.29 2.72 14.34
CA TYR A 254 21.24 2.63 12.88
C TYR A 254 22.18 3.61 12.20
N SER A 255 22.70 3.19 11.04
CA SER A 255 23.18 4.07 9.99
C SER A 255 22.22 3.98 8.81
N GLY A 256 22.25 4.96 7.91
CA GLY A 256 21.38 4.94 6.73
C GLY A 256 22.00 5.49 5.47
N PHE A 257 21.35 5.20 4.35
CA PHE A 257 21.57 5.80 3.05
C PHE A 257 20.24 6.25 2.47
N PHE A 258 20.22 7.44 1.88
CA PHE A 258 19.06 8.03 1.24
C PHE A 258 19.43 8.67 -0.08
N SER A 259 18.50 8.62 -1.03
CA SER A 259 18.54 9.40 -2.26
C SER A 259 17.14 9.91 -2.58
N PRO A 260 16.98 11.20 -2.91
CA PRO A 260 15.72 11.73 -3.42
C PRO A 260 15.52 11.35 -4.88
N LYS A 261 14.28 11.43 -5.38
CA LYS A 261 13.97 11.31 -6.81
C LYS A 261 14.73 12.33 -7.67
N SER A 262 15.00 11.97 -8.92
CA SER A 262 15.92 12.70 -9.80
C SER A 262 15.54 14.17 -10.03
N ARG A 263 14.25 14.52 -9.95
CA ARG A 263 13.77 15.92 -10.06
C ARG A 263 14.42 16.88 -9.06
N ALA A 264 14.90 16.38 -7.92
CA ALA A 264 15.60 17.19 -6.91
C ALA A 264 16.80 17.98 -7.47
N ARG A 265 17.39 17.55 -8.59
CA ARG A 265 18.56 18.22 -9.21
C ARG A 265 18.22 19.50 -9.96
N THR A 266 17.00 19.64 -10.45
CA THR A 266 16.58 20.78 -11.29
C THR A 266 15.65 21.74 -10.56
N MET A 267 15.22 21.41 -9.34
CA MET A 267 14.32 22.23 -8.52
C MET A 267 15.08 23.24 -7.66
N SER A 268 14.35 24.25 -7.16
CA SER A 268 14.89 25.20 -6.19
C SER A 268 15.27 24.52 -4.87
N GLU A 269 16.12 25.16 -4.06
CA GLU A 269 16.54 24.60 -2.78
C GLU A 269 15.36 24.35 -1.82
N GLN A 270 14.36 25.25 -1.81
CA GLN A 270 13.18 25.11 -0.96
C GLN A 270 12.29 23.94 -1.39
N GLU A 271 12.06 23.76 -2.68
CA GLU A 271 11.23 22.66 -3.17
C GLU A 271 11.95 21.31 -3.05
N ARG A 272 13.27 21.30 -3.20
CA ARG A 272 14.11 20.10 -3.08
C ARG A 272 13.97 19.43 -1.70
N LYS A 273 13.74 20.22 -0.64
CA LYS A 273 13.50 19.71 0.71
C LYS A 273 12.30 18.74 0.80
N HIS A 274 11.29 18.99 -0.02
CA HIS A 274 10.04 18.22 -0.08
C HIS A 274 10.04 17.18 -1.21
N VAL A 275 11.18 16.99 -1.90
CA VAL A 275 11.30 15.87 -2.83
C VAL A 275 11.53 14.60 -2.03
N ASP A 276 10.62 13.66 -2.22
CA ASP A 276 10.67 12.33 -1.63
C ASP A 276 11.60 11.37 -2.39
N GLY A 277 11.98 10.29 -1.73
CA GLY A 277 12.81 9.22 -2.30
C GLY A 277 12.85 7.97 -1.44
N CYS A 278 13.91 7.18 -1.62
CA CYS A 278 14.08 5.91 -0.93
C CYS A 278 15.22 5.97 0.08
N ALA A 279 15.02 5.36 1.25
CA ALA A 279 16.03 5.21 2.29
C ALA A 279 16.24 3.73 2.66
N ILE A 280 17.47 3.36 3.00
CA ILE A 280 17.80 2.09 3.65
C ILE A 280 18.56 2.39 4.94
N PHE A 281 18.06 1.88 6.05
CA PHE A 281 18.72 1.90 7.35
C PHE A 281 19.15 0.50 7.76
N PHE A 282 20.24 0.39 8.51
CA PHE A 282 20.76 -0.90 9.00
C PHE A 282 21.44 -0.71 10.35
N LYS A 283 21.29 -1.69 11.24
CA LYS A 283 21.96 -1.69 12.55
C LYS A 283 23.46 -1.85 12.41
N THR A 284 24.21 -0.89 12.94
CA THR A 284 25.68 -0.85 12.82
C THR A 284 26.39 -1.92 13.64
N GLU A 285 25.71 -2.47 14.65
CA GLU A 285 26.18 -3.63 15.44
C GLU A 285 26.12 -4.95 14.65
N LYS A 286 25.34 -5.01 13.57
CA LYS A 286 25.15 -6.21 12.73
C LYS A 286 25.79 -6.08 11.35
N PHE A 287 25.78 -4.87 10.80
CA PHE A 287 26.19 -4.60 9.42
C PHE A 287 27.18 -3.44 9.33
N THR A 288 28.10 -3.53 8.38
CA THR A 288 29.00 -2.44 7.98
C THR A 288 28.75 -2.09 6.52
N LEU A 289 28.57 -0.80 6.21
CA LEU A 289 28.37 -0.35 4.84
C LEU A 289 29.66 -0.47 4.03
N VAL A 290 29.60 -1.16 2.88
CA VAL A 290 30.72 -1.29 1.93
C VAL A 290 30.53 -0.35 0.75
N GLN A 291 29.34 -0.34 0.14
CA GLN A 291 29.02 0.50 -1.01
C GLN A 291 27.56 0.97 -0.95
N LYS A 292 27.29 2.11 -1.59
CA LYS A 292 25.96 2.69 -1.76
C LYS A 292 25.79 3.15 -3.21
N HIS A 293 24.62 2.89 -3.78
CA HIS A 293 24.32 3.16 -5.18
C HIS A 293 22.91 3.72 -5.31
N THR A 294 22.75 4.72 -6.17
CA THR A 294 21.42 5.21 -6.62
C THR A 294 21.26 4.81 -8.08
N VAL A 295 20.11 4.23 -8.40
CA VAL A 295 19.70 3.86 -9.75
C VAL A 295 18.63 4.83 -10.21
N GLU A 296 18.95 5.65 -11.21
CA GLU A 296 18.04 6.63 -11.80
C GLU A 296 17.45 6.08 -13.10
N PHE A 297 16.17 5.74 -13.07
CA PHE A 297 15.53 5.04 -14.18
C PHE A 297 15.44 5.90 -15.44
N ASN A 298 15.26 7.21 -15.32
CA ASN A 298 15.25 8.12 -16.47
C ASN A 298 16.60 8.17 -17.21
N GLN A 299 17.72 8.19 -16.49
CA GLN A 299 19.06 8.20 -17.08
C GLN A 299 19.36 6.87 -17.77
N LEU A 300 18.98 5.75 -17.16
CA LEU A 300 19.10 4.43 -17.79
C LEU A 300 18.21 4.31 -19.03
N ALA A 301 16.97 4.78 -18.96
CA ALA A 301 16.05 4.79 -20.09
C ALA A 301 16.63 5.64 -21.23
N MET A 302 17.16 6.83 -20.94
CA MET A 302 17.83 7.69 -21.94
C MET A 302 19.07 7.03 -22.55
N ALA A 303 19.88 6.33 -21.76
CA ALA A 303 21.07 5.64 -22.26
C ALA A 303 20.74 4.39 -23.11
N ASN A 304 19.53 3.83 -22.97
CA ASN A 304 19.08 2.61 -23.64
C ASN A 304 17.87 2.82 -24.54
N SER A 305 17.58 4.07 -24.94
CA SER A 305 16.41 4.41 -25.74
C SER A 305 16.61 4.30 -27.25
N GLU A 306 17.80 3.90 -27.70
CA GLU A 306 18.11 3.79 -29.12
C GLU A 306 17.08 2.90 -29.84
N GLY A 307 16.40 3.46 -30.84
CA GLY A 307 15.37 2.76 -31.61
C GLY A 307 14.03 2.51 -30.89
N SER A 308 13.77 3.14 -29.74
CA SER A 308 12.48 3.02 -29.01
C SER A 308 11.92 4.39 -28.58
N GLU A 309 10.91 4.87 -29.31
CA GLU A 309 10.14 6.06 -28.93
C GLU A 309 9.38 5.85 -27.61
N ALA A 310 8.89 4.62 -27.34
CA ALA A 310 8.21 4.29 -26.08
C ALA A 310 9.13 4.50 -24.87
N MET A 311 10.42 4.12 -24.98
CA MET A 311 11.42 4.35 -23.93
C MET A 311 11.60 5.85 -23.64
N LEU A 312 11.70 6.69 -24.69
CA LEU A 312 11.84 8.14 -24.53
C LEU A 312 10.58 8.80 -23.97
N ASN A 313 9.42 8.48 -24.54
CA ASN A 313 8.18 9.21 -24.26
C ASN A 313 7.54 8.76 -22.94
N ARG A 314 7.62 7.47 -22.61
CA ARG A 314 6.88 6.89 -21.47
C ARG A 314 7.78 6.61 -20.27
N VAL A 315 8.97 6.05 -20.48
CA VAL A 315 9.87 5.60 -19.39
C VAL A 315 10.81 6.72 -18.94
N MET A 316 11.53 7.37 -19.86
CA MET A 316 12.52 8.41 -19.55
C MET A 316 11.89 9.63 -18.86
N THR A 317 10.62 9.93 -19.15
CA THR A 317 9.89 11.03 -18.53
C THR A 317 9.52 10.80 -17.06
N LYS A 318 9.80 9.62 -16.49
CA LYS A 318 9.51 9.30 -15.09
C LYS A 318 10.77 9.37 -14.24
N ASP A 319 10.69 10.08 -13.13
CA ASP A 319 11.82 10.41 -12.24
C ASP A 319 11.96 9.44 -11.04
N ASN A 320 11.31 8.28 -11.12
CA ASN A 320 11.43 7.20 -10.15
C ASN A 320 12.88 6.72 -10.02
N ILE A 321 13.20 6.19 -8.84
CA ILE A 321 14.55 5.73 -8.50
C ILE A 321 14.52 4.43 -7.70
N GLY A 322 15.66 3.78 -7.64
CA GLY A 322 15.99 2.79 -6.61
C GLY A 322 17.32 3.13 -5.93
N VAL A 323 17.53 2.60 -4.74
CA VAL A 323 18.79 2.66 -3.99
C VAL A 323 19.23 1.25 -3.63
N ALA A 324 20.53 1.02 -3.56
CA ALA A 324 21.10 -0.24 -3.12
C ALA A 324 22.30 -0.01 -2.21
N VAL A 325 22.41 -0.81 -1.14
CA VAL A 325 23.55 -0.81 -0.24
C VAL A 325 24.14 -2.21 -0.15
N LEU A 326 25.46 -2.28 -0.30
CA LEU A 326 26.22 -3.50 -0.08
C LEU A 326 26.71 -3.48 1.36
N LEU A 327 26.27 -4.47 2.14
CA LEU A 327 26.56 -4.59 3.56
C LEU A 327 27.47 -5.78 3.81
N GLU A 328 28.46 -5.58 4.69
CA GLU A 328 29.28 -6.63 5.27
C GLU A 328 28.66 -7.06 6.59
N LEU A 329 28.37 -8.36 6.71
CA LEU A 329 27.87 -8.97 7.93
C LEU A 329 28.98 -9.07 8.97
N ARG A 330 28.70 -8.63 10.19
CA ARG A 330 29.60 -8.78 11.33
C ARG A 330 29.64 -10.22 11.81
N LYS A 331 30.83 -10.71 12.17
CA LYS A 331 31.08 -12.14 12.49
C LYS A 331 30.32 -12.60 13.74
N GLU A 332 30.05 -11.67 14.63
CA GLU A 332 29.33 -11.89 15.89
C GLU A 332 27.88 -12.36 15.67
N LEU A 333 27.32 -12.14 14.48
CA LEU A 333 25.95 -12.53 14.13
C LEU A 333 25.81 -13.95 13.58
N ILE A 334 26.93 -14.67 13.41
CA ILE A 334 26.93 -16.02 12.87
C ILE A 334 26.69 -17.02 14.01
N GLU A 335 25.49 -17.60 14.04
CA GLU A 335 25.12 -18.63 15.03
C GLU A 335 25.66 -20.00 14.59
N MET A 336 26.23 -20.74 15.54
CA MET A 336 26.77 -22.09 15.30
C MET A 336 26.16 -23.12 16.24
N SER A 337 25.73 -24.24 15.69
CA SER A 337 25.22 -25.39 16.44
C SER A 337 26.29 -26.16 17.25
N SER A 338 27.59 -25.88 17.09
CA SER A 338 28.68 -26.65 17.72
C SER A 338 29.65 -25.88 18.64
N GLY A 339 29.38 -24.62 18.98
CA GLY A 339 30.09 -23.88 20.04
C GLY A 339 31.59 -23.61 19.82
N LYS A 340 32.15 -23.91 18.63
CA LYS A 340 33.54 -23.56 18.28
C LYS A 340 33.56 -22.30 17.42
N PRO A 341 34.42 -21.30 17.72
CA PRO A 341 34.52 -20.08 16.93
C PRO A 341 34.98 -20.41 15.50
N HIS A 342 34.22 -19.91 14.51
CA HIS A 342 34.55 -20.03 13.10
C HIS A 342 35.79 -19.18 12.78
N LEU A 343 36.95 -19.81 12.65
CA LEU A 343 38.21 -19.16 12.23
C LEU A 343 38.22 -18.94 10.70
N GLY A 344 37.14 -18.39 10.15
CA GLY A 344 37.00 -18.04 8.74
C GLY A 344 37.29 -16.56 8.53
N THR A 345 38.29 -16.25 7.71
CA THR A 345 38.76 -14.88 7.37
C THR A 345 37.92 -14.19 6.31
N GLU A 346 36.89 -14.83 5.75
CA GLU A 346 36.17 -14.32 4.58
C GLU A 346 35.00 -13.40 4.97
N LYS A 347 34.86 -12.31 4.21
CA LYS A 347 33.81 -11.31 4.41
C LYS A 347 32.49 -11.82 3.83
N GLN A 348 31.47 -11.95 4.66
CA GLN A 348 30.13 -12.25 4.18
C GLN A 348 29.42 -10.96 3.78
N LEU A 349 29.05 -10.84 2.50
CA LEU A 349 28.31 -9.69 1.99
C LEU A 349 26.83 -10.02 1.77
N ILE A 350 25.99 -9.00 1.83
CA ILE A 350 24.59 -9.01 1.41
C ILE A 350 24.28 -7.70 0.70
N LEU A 351 23.53 -7.77 -0.40
CA LEU A 351 23.02 -6.57 -1.07
C LEU A 351 21.57 -6.36 -0.65
N VAL A 352 21.26 -5.16 -0.18
CA VAL A 352 19.89 -4.70 0.08
C VAL A 352 19.54 -3.66 -0.96
N ALA A 353 18.45 -3.87 -1.68
CA ALA A 353 17.91 -2.95 -2.68
C ALA A 353 16.54 -2.44 -2.24
N ASN A 354 16.25 -1.17 -2.51
CA ASN A 354 14.98 -0.52 -2.22
C ASN A 354 14.56 0.35 -3.41
N ALA A 355 13.35 0.18 -3.95
CA ALA A 355 12.83 1.00 -5.05
C ALA A 355 11.38 1.44 -4.84
N HIS A 356 11.00 2.53 -5.53
CA HIS A 356 9.62 2.99 -5.64
C HIS A 356 9.29 3.24 -7.12
N MET A 357 8.55 2.31 -7.70
CA MET A 357 8.19 2.31 -9.13
C MET A 357 7.08 3.31 -9.44
N HIS A 358 6.88 3.62 -10.73
CA HIS A 358 5.83 4.51 -11.18
C HIS A 358 4.43 4.00 -10.74
N TRP A 359 3.53 4.91 -10.37
CA TRP A 359 2.26 4.55 -9.72
C TRP A 359 1.10 4.28 -10.69
N ASP A 360 1.05 5.02 -11.80
CA ASP A 360 -0.13 5.07 -12.68
C ASP A 360 -0.52 3.67 -13.22
N PRO A 361 -1.76 3.18 -12.94
CA PRO A 361 -2.25 1.89 -13.43
C PRO A 361 -2.14 1.72 -14.95
N GLU A 362 -2.21 2.81 -15.72
CA GLU A 362 -2.11 2.81 -17.18
C GLU A 362 -0.67 2.70 -17.71
N TYR A 363 0.31 2.51 -16.84
CA TYR A 363 1.72 2.44 -17.19
C TYR A 363 2.37 1.14 -16.69
N SER A 364 1.66 0.02 -16.82
CA SER A 364 2.18 -1.35 -16.56
C SER A 364 3.53 -1.62 -17.24
N ASP A 365 3.68 -1.11 -18.44
CA ASP A 365 4.88 -1.21 -19.26
C ASP A 365 6.07 -0.47 -18.63
N VAL A 366 5.85 0.74 -18.12
CA VAL A 366 6.89 1.51 -17.44
C VAL A 366 7.31 0.83 -16.15
N LYS A 367 6.35 0.32 -15.36
CA LYS A 367 6.64 -0.41 -14.11
C LYS A 367 7.52 -1.65 -14.38
N LEU A 368 7.20 -2.39 -15.44
CA LEU A 368 7.95 -3.56 -15.88
C LEU A 368 9.36 -3.19 -16.35
N VAL A 369 9.50 -2.18 -17.21
CA VAL A 369 10.82 -1.72 -17.69
C VAL A 369 11.67 -1.16 -16.56
N GLN A 370 11.11 -0.39 -15.63
CA GLN A 370 11.82 0.10 -14.44
C GLN A 370 12.35 -1.04 -13.58
N THR A 371 11.55 -2.09 -13.39
CA THR A 371 11.96 -3.29 -12.65
C THR A 371 13.14 -4.00 -13.34
N MET A 372 13.09 -4.14 -14.67
CA MET A 372 14.18 -4.72 -15.46
C MET A 372 15.48 -3.90 -15.37
N MET A 373 15.37 -2.58 -15.52
CA MET A 373 16.50 -1.66 -15.36
C MET A 373 17.12 -1.78 -13.96
N PHE A 374 16.28 -1.83 -12.93
CA PHE A 374 16.74 -1.93 -11.55
C PHE A 374 17.51 -3.23 -11.28
N LEU A 375 16.96 -4.37 -11.70
CA LEU A 375 17.62 -5.67 -11.52
C LEU A 375 18.91 -5.79 -12.33
N SER A 376 18.96 -5.22 -13.54
CA SER A 376 20.18 -5.18 -14.36
C SER A 376 21.30 -4.43 -13.64
N GLU A 377 21.01 -3.24 -13.07
CA GLU A 377 22.00 -2.48 -12.31
C GLU A 377 22.38 -3.15 -10.99
N VAL A 378 21.42 -3.73 -10.28
CA VAL A 378 21.67 -4.54 -9.07
C VAL A 378 22.62 -5.70 -9.36
N LYS A 379 22.45 -6.37 -10.50
CA LYS A 379 23.39 -7.40 -10.97
C LYS A 379 24.77 -6.81 -11.26
N ASN A 380 24.86 -5.67 -11.94
CA ASN A 380 26.13 -5.00 -12.21
C ASN A 380 26.89 -4.65 -10.91
N ILE A 381 26.17 -4.26 -9.86
CA ILE A 381 26.74 -4.01 -8.53
C ILE A 381 27.29 -5.30 -7.92
N ILE A 382 26.53 -6.40 -7.93
CA ILE A 382 26.95 -7.71 -7.40
C ILE A 382 28.16 -8.26 -8.16
N ASP A 383 28.17 -8.16 -9.49
CA ASP A 383 29.25 -8.67 -10.33
C ASP A 383 30.55 -7.85 -10.14
N LYS A 384 30.44 -6.53 -9.91
CA LYS A 384 31.58 -5.68 -9.53
C LYS A 384 32.10 -6.02 -8.13
N ALA A 385 31.21 -6.19 -7.16
CA ALA A 385 31.57 -6.54 -5.78
C ALA A 385 32.25 -7.92 -5.69
N SER A 386 31.70 -8.92 -6.39
CA SER A 386 32.24 -10.28 -6.44
C SER A 386 33.64 -10.32 -7.05
N ARG A 387 33.92 -9.52 -8.08
CA ARG A 387 35.27 -9.42 -8.68
C ARG A 387 36.31 -8.80 -7.73
N ASN A 388 35.89 -7.88 -6.86
CA ASN A 388 36.78 -7.24 -5.89
C ASN A 388 37.13 -8.15 -4.70
N LEU A 389 36.30 -9.17 -4.42
CA LEU A 389 36.47 -10.10 -3.30
C LEU A 389 37.57 -11.16 -3.49
N LYS A 390 38.24 -11.24 -4.66
CA LYS A 390 39.35 -12.16 -5.03
C LYS A 390 39.73 -13.19 -3.93
N SER A 391 39.05 -14.32 -3.89
CA SER A 391 39.46 -15.56 -3.19
C SER A 391 38.99 -16.76 -4.01
N ASN A 392 39.85 -17.78 -4.14
CA ASN A 392 39.65 -19.03 -4.89
C ASN A 392 38.62 -19.98 -4.26
N VAL A 393 37.60 -19.46 -3.59
CA VAL A 393 36.57 -20.25 -2.91
C VAL A 393 35.21 -19.68 -3.31
N VAL A 394 34.78 -20.05 -4.52
CA VAL A 394 33.37 -20.04 -4.88
C VAL A 394 32.70 -21.03 -3.93
N GLY A 395 32.23 -20.55 -2.78
CA GLY A 395 31.35 -21.33 -1.91
C GLY A 395 30.12 -21.82 -2.70
N GLU A 396 29.46 -22.83 -2.16
CA GLU A 396 28.32 -23.58 -2.73
C GLU A 396 27.25 -22.74 -3.47
N PHE A 397 27.10 -21.45 -3.14
CA PHE A 397 26.09 -20.54 -3.71
C PHE A 397 26.61 -19.46 -4.68
N GLY A 398 27.94 -19.28 -4.82
CA GLY A 398 28.63 -18.52 -5.87
C GLY A 398 28.28 -17.03 -6.12
N THR A 399 27.31 -16.44 -5.42
CA THR A 399 26.84 -15.06 -5.64
C THR A 399 26.46 -14.37 -4.32
N ILE A 400 26.52 -13.04 -4.29
CA ILE A 400 26.12 -12.24 -3.11
C ILE A 400 24.58 -12.30 -3.01
N PRO A 401 24.01 -12.67 -1.83
CA PRO A 401 22.57 -12.72 -1.65
C PRO A 401 21.93 -11.33 -1.76
N LEU A 402 20.76 -11.26 -2.40
CA LEU A 402 19.95 -10.05 -2.56
C LEU A 402 18.67 -10.13 -1.72
N VAL A 403 18.42 -9.06 -0.96
CA VAL A 403 17.11 -8.68 -0.42
C VAL A 403 16.61 -7.47 -1.21
N LEU A 404 15.47 -7.60 -1.87
CA LEU A 404 14.85 -6.55 -2.68
C LEU A 404 13.54 -6.13 -2.00
N CYS A 405 13.53 -4.93 -1.43
CA CYS A 405 12.34 -4.25 -0.94
C CYS A 405 11.83 -3.31 -2.03
N ALA A 406 10.52 -3.23 -2.27
CA ALA A 406 9.99 -2.20 -3.16
C ALA A 406 8.50 -1.96 -2.97
N ASP A 407 8.11 -0.70 -3.15
CA ASP A 407 6.77 -0.37 -3.63
C ASP A 407 6.81 -0.47 -5.16
N LEU A 408 6.25 -1.56 -5.67
CA LEU A 408 6.24 -1.87 -7.10
C LEU A 408 5.04 -1.25 -7.83
N ASN A 409 4.04 -0.73 -7.09
CA ASN A 409 2.77 -0.29 -7.67
C ASN A 409 2.15 -1.33 -8.63
N SER A 410 2.39 -2.62 -8.38
CA SER A 410 2.07 -3.73 -9.29
C SER A 410 1.49 -4.90 -8.50
N LEU A 411 0.33 -5.41 -8.94
CA LEU A 411 -0.36 -6.52 -8.28
C LEU A 411 0.37 -7.87 -8.48
N PRO A 412 0.07 -8.91 -7.67
CA PRO A 412 0.74 -10.21 -7.76
C PRO A 412 0.62 -10.92 -9.13
N ASP A 413 -0.40 -10.59 -9.92
CA ASP A 413 -0.68 -11.15 -11.25
C ASP A 413 -0.10 -10.31 -12.40
N SER A 414 0.70 -9.29 -12.08
CA SER A 414 1.39 -8.43 -13.05
C SER A 414 2.64 -9.09 -13.64
N GLY A 415 3.04 -8.62 -14.82
CA GLY A 415 4.30 -8.99 -15.46
C GLY A 415 5.54 -8.61 -14.66
N VAL A 416 5.43 -7.59 -13.78
CA VAL A 416 6.50 -7.21 -12.82
C VAL A 416 6.77 -8.35 -11.85
N VAL A 417 5.72 -8.86 -11.20
CA VAL A 417 5.84 -9.93 -10.20
C VAL A 417 6.19 -11.26 -10.86
N GLU A 418 5.65 -11.53 -12.07
CA GLU A 418 6.05 -12.67 -12.89
C GLU A 418 7.54 -12.63 -13.21
N TYR A 419 8.05 -11.49 -13.71
CA TYR A 419 9.45 -11.31 -14.05
C TYR A 419 10.35 -11.61 -12.85
N LEU A 420 10.07 -10.99 -11.70
CA LEU A 420 10.82 -11.18 -10.44
C LEU A 420 10.80 -12.63 -9.95
N SER A 421 9.63 -13.28 -9.99
CA SER A 421 9.42 -14.58 -9.35
C SER A 421 9.88 -15.75 -10.22
N THR A 422 9.77 -15.63 -11.55
CA THR A 422 10.06 -16.71 -12.50
C THR A 422 11.41 -16.56 -13.21
N GLY A 423 12.15 -15.48 -12.93
CA GLY A 423 13.45 -15.22 -13.53
C GLY A 423 13.39 -14.63 -14.94
N GLY A 424 12.23 -14.17 -15.39
CA GLY A 424 12.06 -13.55 -16.70
C GLY A 424 10.62 -13.43 -17.16
N VAL A 425 10.39 -12.75 -18.28
CA VAL A 425 9.08 -12.60 -18.91
C VAL A 425 9.23 -12.55 -20.43
N GLU A 426 8.20 -12.96 -21.17
CA GLU A 426 8.20 -12.88 -22.63
C GLU A 426 8.17 -11.41 -23.10
N THR A 427 8.86 -11.10 -24.20
CA THR A 427 8.95 -9.75 -24.78
C THR A 427 7.61 -9.25 -25.33
N ASN A 428 6.67 -10.16 -25.58
CA ASN A 428 5.31 -9.86 -26.03
C ASN A 428 4.28 -9.88 -24.88
N HIS A 429 4.73 -9.88 -23.63
CA HIS A 429 3.82 -9.88 -22.48
C HIS A 429 2.84 -8.70 -22.53
N LYS A 430 1.58 -8.96 -22.15
CA LYS A 430 0.46 -7.99 -22.23
C LYS A 430 0.77 -6.64 -21.57
N ASP A 431 1.55 -6.65 -20.49
CA ASP A 431 1.89 -5.44 -19.74
C ASP A 431 2.77 -4.47 -20.54
N PHE A 432 3.43 -4.91 -21.61
CA PHE A 432 4.09 -4.02 -22.57
C PHE A 432 3.13 -3.29 -23.50
N LYS A 433 1.81 -3.58 -23.44
CA LYS A 433 0.74 -2.90 -24.20
C LYS A 433 0.95 -2.89 -25.71
N GLU A 434 1.56 -3.95 -26.25
CA GLU A 434 1.96 -4.06 -27.67
C GLU A 434 2.94 -2.95 -28.13
N LEU A 435 3.44 -2.13 -27.19
CA LEU A 435 4.44 -1.12 -27.48
C LEU A 435 5.73 -1.82 -27.83
N ARG A 436 6.29 -1.45 -28.98
CA ARG A 436 7.58 -1.98 -29.42
C ARG A 436 8.69 -1.28 -28.64
N TYR A 437 8.93 -1.79 -27.44
CA TYR A 437 10.25 -1.76 -26.85
C TYR A 437 11.11 -2.72 -27.68
N ASN A 438 11.66 -2.24 -28.80
CA ASN A 438 12.54 -2.99 -29.71
C ASN A 438 13.74 -3.63 -28.95
N GLU A 439 14.75 -4.10 -29.69
CA GLU A 439 16.03 -4.66 -29.18
C GLU A 439 16.61 -3.96 -27.92
N SER A 440 16.29 -2.68 -27.67
CA SER A 440 16.51 -1.95 -26.40
C SER A 440 16.32 -2.76 -25.09
N LEU A 441 15.28 -3.60 -24.94
CA LEU A 441 15.07 -4.36 -23.70
C LEU A 441 16.07 -5.50 -23.52
N THR A 442 16.68 -5.99 -24.61
CA THR A 442 17.71 -7.03 -24.52
C THR A 442 18.94 -6.52 -23.77
N ASN A 443 19.18 -5.20 -23.74
CA ASN A 443 20.23 -4.58 -22.93
C ASN A 443 20.06 -4.82 -21.44
N PHE A 444 18.82 -5.04 -20.97
CA PHE A 444 18.51 -5.34 -19.57
C PHE A 444 18.44 -6.84 -19.27
N SER A 445 18.58 -7.70 -20.28
CA SER A 445 18.69 -9.14 -20.08
C SER A 445 20.04 -9.46 -19.42
N CYS A 446 19.99 -10.03 -18.23
CA CYS A 446 21.18 -10.28 -17.41
C CYS A 446 22.10 -11.38 -17.95
N ASN A 447 21.64 -12.16 -18.94
CA ASN A 447 22.35 -13.32 -19.49
C ASN A 447 23.23 -13.00 -20.72
N GLY A 448 23.41 -11.72 -21.06
CA GLY A 448 24.37 -11.24 -22.06
C GLY A 448 23.85 -11.26 -23.52
N LYS A 449 24.54 -10.49 -24.39
CA LYS A 449 24.16 -10.22 -25.79
C LYS A 449 24.26 -11.44 -26.75
N ASN A 450 24.82 -12.57 -26.31
CA ASN A 450 25.12 -13.74 -27.15
C ASN A 450 24.18 -14.94 -26.91
N GLY A 451 23.22 -14.83 -26.00
CA GLY A 451 22.16 -15.83 -25.88
C GLY A 451 21.09 -15.54 -26.92
N THR A 452 20.73 -16.51 -27.75
CA THR A 452 19.51 -16.45 -28.57
C THR A 452 18.35 -16.10 -27.64
N THR A 453 17.88 -14.85 -27.68
CA THR A 453 16.70 -14.42 -26.94
C THR A 453 15.54 -15.10 -27.62
N ASN A 454 15.10 -16.25 -27.10
CA ASN A 454 13.90 -16.96 -27.55
C ASN A 454 12.64 -16.14 -27.19
N GLY A 455 12.59 -14.85 -27.53
CA GLY A 455 11.51 -13.95 -27.18
C GLY A 455 11.39 -13.62 -25.69
N ARG A 456 12.40 -13.90 -24.84
CA ARG A 456 12.29 -13.75 -23.38
C ARG A 456 13.38 -12.86 -22.78
N ILE A 457 13.00 -11.96 -21.88
CA ILE A 457 13.92 -11.13 -21.08
C ILE A 457 14.12 -11.82 -19.73
N THR A 458 15.36 -12.06 -19.33
CA THR A 458 15.66 -12.93 -18.18
C THR A 458 16.63 -12.30 -17.18
N HIS A 459 16.56 -12.75 -15.93
CA HIS A 459 17.54 -12.46 -14.89
C HIS A 459 18.06 -13.72 -14.19
N GLY A 460 19.28 -13.66 -13.68
CA GLY A 460 19.93 -14.79 -12.99
C GLY A 460 19.51 -14.99 -11.54
N PHE A 461 18.82 -14.01 -10.94
CA PHE A 461 18.35 -14.11 -9.56
C PHE A 461 17.22 -15.15 -9.43
N LYS A 462 17.25 -15.93 -8.35
CA LYS A 462 16.16 -16.82 -7.95
C LYS A 462 15.42 -16.15 -6.80
N LEU A 463 14.52 -15.22 -7.11
CA LEU A 463 13.83 -14.44 -6.08
C LEU A 463 12.52 -15.11 -5.68
N LYS A 464 12.21 -15.03 -4.40
CA LYS A 464 10.91 -15.44 -3.84
C LYS A 464 10.40 -14.34 -2.92
N SER A 465 9.14 -13.95 -3.08
CA SER A 465 8.48 -13.04 -2.14
C SER A 465 8.45 -13.68 -0.75
N ALA A 466 8.79 -12.92 0.29
CA ALA A 466 8.65 -13.34 1.68
C ALA A 466 7.17 -13.52 2.08
N TYR A 467 6.28 -12.76 1.44
CA TYR A 467 4.84 -12.85 1.57
C TYR A 467 4.29 -13.63 0.38
N GLU A 468 4.07 -14.93 0.56
CA GLU A 468 3.36 -15.78 -0.40
C GLU A 468 1.85 -15.46 -0.43
N ASN A 469 1.17 -15.91 -1.49
CA ASN A 469 -0.23 -15.62 -1.74
C ASN A 469 -1.12 -15.97 -0.54
N GLY A 470 -1.95 -15.01 -0.12
CA GLY A 470 -2.94 -15.18 0.95
C GLY A 470 -2.48 -14.81 2.35
N LEU A 471 -1.18 -14.52 2.57
CA LEU A 471 -0.67 -14.15 3.90
C LEU A 471 -1.02 -12.70 4.30
N MET A 472 -1.04 -11.77 3.34
CA MET A 472 -1.59 -10.44 3.50
C MET A 472 -2.58 -10.17 2.36
N PRO A 473 -3.80 -9.70 2.64
CA PRO A 473 -4.79 -9.41 1.60
C PRO A 473 -4.48 -8.13 0.83
N TYR A 474 -3.77 -7.19 1.45
CA TYR A 474 -3.40 -5.90 0.89
C TYR A 474 -2.20 -5.32 1.63
N THR A 475 -1.40 -4.52 0.94
CA THR A 475 -0.32 -3.73 1.52
C THR A 475 -0.63 -2.24 1.43
N ASN A 476 -1.31 -1.79 0.35
CA ASN A 476 -1.94 -0.48 0.27
C ASN A 476 -3.47 -0.62 0.52
N TYR A 477 -4.02 0.26 1.36
CA TYR A 477 -5.42 0.25 1.78
C TYR A 477 -5.99 1.66 1.75
N THR A 478 -6.49 2.09 0.60
CA THR A 478 -7.25 3.34 0.43
C THR A 478 -8.72 3.03 0.20
N PHE A 479 -9.56 4.07 0.15
CA PHE A 479 -10.97 3.88 -0.20
C PHE A 479 -11.12 3.26 -1.60
N ASP A 480 -10.48 3.86 -2.61
CA ASP A 480 -10.63 3.48 -4.03
C ASP A 480 -9.81 2.24 -4.42
N PHE A 481 -8.69 1.96 -3.72
CA PHE A 481 -7.81 0.85 -4.06
C PHE A 481 -7.35 0.08 -2.81
N LYS A 482 -7.42 -1.24 -2.88
CA LYS A 482 -6.91 -2.16 -1.86
C LYS A 482 -6.19 -3.30 -2.57
N GLY A 483 -4.90 -3.46 -2.33
CA GLY A 483 -4.12 -4.46 -3.05
C GLY A 483 -2.70 -4.63 -2.52
N ILE A 484 -2.07 -5.73 -2.93
CA ILE A 484 -0.66 -6.01 -2.63
C ILE A 484 0.17 -5.35 -3.71
N ILE A 485 0.93 -4.33 -3.34
CA ILE A 485 1.85 -3.61 -4.24
C ILE A 485 3.25 -3.42 -3.64
N ASP A 486 3.42 -3.78 -2.38
CA ASP A 486 4.70 -3.73 -1.65
C ASP A 486 5.24 -5.14 -1.45
N TYR A 487 6.56 -5.30 -1.61
CA TYR A 487 7.19 -6.62 -1.59
C TYR A 487 8.54 -6.63 -0.88
N ILE A 488 8.85 -7.78 -0.26
CA ILE A 488 10.20 -8.17 0.15
C ILE A 488 10.56 -9.44 -0.60
N PHE A 489 11.41 -9.34 -1.62
CA PHE A 489 11.94 -10.47 -2.37
C PHE A 489 13.29 -10.91 -1.81
N CYS A 490 13.48 -12.22 -1.64
CA CYS A 490 14.69 -12.83 -1.10
C CYS A 490 15.32 -13.81 -2.09
N SER A 491 16.65 -13.81 -2.18
CA SER A 491 17.40 -14.72 -3.04
C SER A 491 17.46 -16.14 -2.49
N LYS A 492 16.90 -17.10 -3.22
CA LYS A 492 16.96 -18.54 -2.92
C LYS A 492 18.14 -19.20 -3.64
N PRO A 493 18.76 -20.24 -3.04
CA PRO A 493 18.44 -20.87 -1.75
C PRO A 493 19.09 -20.19 -0.53
N GLN A 494 19.83 -19.09 -0.72
CA GLN A 494 20.65 -18.49 0.35
C GLN A 494 19.86 -17.87 1.50
N LEU A 495 18.68 -17.29 1.20
CA LEU A 495 17.85 -16.60 2.17
C LEU A 495 16.56 -17.36 2.42
N ASN A 496 16.43 -17.86 3.63
CA ASN A 496 15.23 -18.49 4.18
C ASN A 496 14.35 -17.45 4.86
N THR A 497 13.02 -17.58 4.72
CA THR A 497 12.06 -16.69 5.38
C THR A 497 11.47 -17.49 6.52
N LEU A 498 11.86 -17.16 7.75
CA LEU A 498 11.47 -17.92 8.95
C LEU A 498 10.07 -17.54 9.42
N GLY A 499 9.75 -16.26 9.37
CA GLY A 499 8.43 -15.75 9.73
C GLY A 499 8.22 -14.32 9.25
N ILE A 500 6.98 -13.88 9.32
CA ILE A 500 6.54 -12.56 8.84
C ILE A 500 5.57 -11.92 9.84
N LEU A 501 5.43 -10.61 9.77
CA LEU A 501 4.35 -9.89 10.45
C LEU A 501 3.08 -9.96 9.59
N GLY A 502 2.04 -10.60 10.12
CA GLY A 502 0.73 -10.78 9.47
C GLY A 502 -0.05 -9.47 9.32
N PRO A 503 -1.26 -9.50 8.74
CA PRO A 503 -2.05 -8.29 8.51
C PRO A 503 -2.59 -7.70 9.81
N LEU A 504 -3.01 -6.43 9.77
CA LEU A 504 -3.91 -5.87 10.78
C LEU A 504 -5.25 -6.61 10.73
N ASP A 505 -5.87 -6.84 11.88
CA ASP A 505 -7.14 -7.55 11.97
C ASP A 505 -8.22 -6.86 11.12
N HIS A 506 -8.73 -7.59 10.14
CA HIS A 506 -9.78 -7.11 9.24
C HIS A 506 -11.10 -6.88 9.99
N HIS A 507 -11.38 -7.66 11.03
CA HIS A 507 -12.60 -7.50 11.81
C HIS A 507 -12.60 -6.15 12.53
N TRP A 508 -11.46 -5.79 13.15
CA TRP A 508 -11.30 -4.50 13.82
C TRP A 508 -11.50 -3.31 12.86
N LEU A 509 -11.00 -3.40 11.62
CA LEU A 509 -11.24 -2.38 10.59
C LEU A 509 -12.73 -2.22 10.28
N LEU A 510 -13.47 -3.33 10.16
CA LEU A 510 -14.92 -3.33 9.91
C LEU A 510 -15.70 -2.76 11.10
N GLU A 511 -15.41 -3.20 12.33
CA GLU A 511 -16.06 -2.73 13.55
C GLU A 511 -15.88 -1.23 13.76
N ASN A 512 -14.70 -0.70 13.40
CA ASN A 512 -14.38 0.73 13.50
C ASN A 512 -14.81 1.53 12.25
N ASN A 513 -15.46 0.91 11.27
CA ASN A 513 -15.89 1.54 10.01
C ASN A 513 -14.74 2.24 9.26
N ILE A 514 -13.55 1.63 9.25
CA ILE A 514 -12.37 2.15 8.56
C ILE A 514 -12.37 1.61 7.12
N SER A 515 -12.78 2.45 6.17
CA SER A 515 -12.89 2.08 4.74
C SER A 515 -11.61 2.36 3.92
N GLY A 516 -10.66 3.10 4.50
CA GLY A 516 -9.40 3.49 3.88
C GLY A 516 -8.43 4.11 4.89
N CYS A 517 -7.15 4.10 4.56
CA CYS A 517 -6.05 4.70 5.31
C CYS A 517 -5.39 5.82 4.47
N PRO A 518 -4.66 6.78 5.07
CA PRO A 518 -4.38 6.91 6.49
C PRO A 518 -5.65 7.22 7.30
N HIS A 519 -5.57 6.94 8.60
CA HIS A 519 -6.61 7.11 9.60
C HIS A 519 -5.94 7.70 10.86
N PRO A 520 -6.65 8.39 11.77
CA PRO A 520 -6.11 8.82 13.06
C PRO A 520 -5.21 7.85 13.82
N LEU A 521 -5.42 6.55 13.64
CA LEU A 521 -4.67 5.46 14.28
C LEU A 521 -3.73 4.69 13.32
N ILE A 522 -3.76 4.99 12.01
CA ILE A 522 -2.96 4.32 10.98
C ILE A 522 -2.33 5.41 10.10
N PRO A 523 -1.03 5.70 10.24
CA PRO A 523 -0.46 6.95 9.76
C PRO A 523 0.00 6.95 8.29
N SER A 524 -0.12 5.82 7.60
CA SER A 524 0.15 5.67 6.17
C SER A 524 -1.03 4.94 5.52
N ASP A 525 -1.23 5.13 4.22
CA ASP A 525 -2.12 4.29 3.42
C ASP A 525 -1.52 2.92 3.10
N HIS A 526 -0.23 2.71 3.39
CA HIS A 526 0.41 1.40 3.35
C HIS A 526 0.54 0.78 4.75
N PHE A 527 0.52 -0.54 4.82
CA PHE A 527 0.91 -1.33 5.98
C PHE A 527 2.37 -1.78 5.83
N SER A 528 3.13 -1.74 6.92
CA SER A 528 4.52 -2.20 6.92
C SER A 528 4.61 -3.70 6.62
N LEU A 529 5.61 -4.10 5.83
CA LEU A 529 6.02 -5.48 5.68
C LEU A 529 7.21 -5.71 6.61
N PHE A 530 7.23 -6.86 7.28
CA PHE A 530 8.34 -7.26 8.14
C PHE A 530 8.55 -8.76 8.04
N ALA A 531 9.80 -9.17 7.78
CA ALA A 531 10.18 -10.56 7.65
C ALA A 531 11.44 -10.86 8.47
N GLN A 532 11.47 -12.00 9.15
CA GLN A 532 12.68 -12.56 9.73
C GLN A 532 13.31 -13.51 8.70
N LEU A 533 14.57 -13.24 8.38
CA LEU A 533 15.34 -13.97 7.39
C LEU A 533 16.49 -14.73 8.04
N GLU A 534 16.81 -15.85 7.43
CA GLU A 534 17.96 -16.67 7.74
C GLU A 534 18.87 -16.74 6.51
N LEU A 535 20.10 -16.27 6.65
CA LEU A 535 21.14 -16.41 5.65
C LEU A 535 21.93 -17.70 5.89
N LEU A 536 21.86 -18.61 4.92
CA LEU A 536 22.64 -19.85 4.92
C LEU A 536 24.08 -19.58 4.47
N LEU A 537 25.05 -19.96 5.31
CA LEU A 537 26.47 -19.80 4.99
C LEU A 537 27.04 -21.11 4.41
N PRO A 538 28.01 -21.04 3.49
CA PRO A 538 28.65 -22.22 2.92
C PRO A 538 29.35 -23.08 3.98
N PHE A 539 29.39 -24.40 3.79
CA PHE A 539 30.22 -25.28 4.61
C PHE A 539 31.71 -24.96 4.35
N LEU A 540 32.51 -24.81 5.41
CA LEU A 540 33.96 -24.80 5.24
C LEU A 540 34.42 -26.16 4.70
N PRO A 541 35.34 -26.21 3.73
CA PRO A 541 35.99 -27.47 3.38
C PRO A 541 36.70 -28.01 4.62
N GLN A 542 36.39 -29.25 5.01
CA GLN A 542 37.19 -29.98 5.98
C GLN A 542 38.61 -30.09 5.41
N VAL A 543 39.58 -29.48 6.08
CA VAL A 543 41.00 -29.72 5.80
C VAL A 543 41.27 -31.18 6.19
N ASN A 544 41.18 -32.09 5.22
CA ASN A 544 41.62 -33.47 5.38
C ASN A 544 43.15 -33.46 5.54
N GLY A 545 43.61 -33.22 6.77
CA GLY A 545 44.99 -33.44 7.18
C GLY A 545 45.30 -34.93 7.24
N ILE A 546 45.43 -35.58 6.08
CA ILE A 546 46.12 -36.86 6.00
C ILE A 546 47.61 -36.54 5.88
N HIS A 547 48.27 -36.46 7.04
CA HIS A 547 49.73 -36.61 7.10
C HIS A 547 50.06 -38.04 6.64
N LEU A 548 50.51 -38.19 5.40
CA LEU A 548 51.22 -39.39 4.97
C LEU A 548 52.61 -39.37 5.63
N PRO A 549 52.99 -40.37 6.45
CA PRO A 549 54.36 -40.47 6.93
C PRO A 549 55.25 -40.88 5.74
N GLY A 550 56.12 -39.97 5.31
CA GLY A 550 57.15 -40.27 4.33
C GLY A 550 58.05 -41.39 4.85
N ARG A 551 58.04 -42.53 4.15
CA ARG A 551 59.07 -43.56 4.35
C ARG A 551 60.38 -43.05 3.75
N ARG A 552 61.39 -42.99 4.59
CA ARG A 552 62.81 -42.99 4.20
C ARG A 552 63.18 -44.34 3.60
#